data_AF-F5GU36-F1
#
_entry.id   AF-F5GU36-F1
#
_cell.length_a   1.000
_cell.length_b   1.000
_cell.length_c   1.000
_cell.angle_alpha   90.00
_cell.angle_beta   90.00
_cell.angle_gamma   90.00
#
_symmetry.space_group_name_H-M   'P 1'
#
loop_
_entity.id
_entity.type
_entity.pdbx_description
1 polymer ?
#
loop_
_entity_poly.entity_id
_entity_poly.type
_entity_poly.pdbx_seq_one_letter_code
_entity_poly.pdbx_strand_id
1 'polypeptide(L)'
;MNIIIIISIGLLISIIFILNTVGVLTPQWIVFSKEMTFGVLNGSSSIGIVPYRTDFVSQFPWYGVASVLMFISIGFLIIIFPVYGIVSVKIYKSGFPISLQKWINIIAAISLLIFCFIFISVILIGSDLQMMNQLLTPTSFRLGYSAWLSVSSAVLLIPVMIPSFYFSYKKIRHFQKFNNDL
;
A
#
# COMPACT_ATOMS: atom_id res chain seq x y z
N MET A 1 -17.17 4.15 -20.96
CA MET A 1 -17.04 4.15 -19.49
C MET A 1 -17.76 5.40 -19.00
N ASN A 2 -18.72 5.26 -18.09
CA ASN A 2 -19.48 6.41 -17.60
C ASN A 2 -18.53 7.36 -16.85
N ILE A 3 -18.66 8.68 -17.05
CA ILE A 3 -17.83 9.69 -16.40
C ILE A 3 -17.86 9.55 -14.87
N ILE A 4 -19.01 9.11 -14.33
CA ILE A 4 -19.20 8.81 -12.92
C ILE A 4 -18.17 7.78 -12.43
N ILE A 5 -17.90 6.72 -13.21
CA ILE A 5 -16.95 5.67 -12.84
C ILE A 5 -15.52 6.22 -12.77
N ILE A 6 -15.14 7.10 -13.71
CA ILE A 6 -13.82 7.76 -13.70
C ILE A 6 -13.69 8.64 -12.46
N ILE A 7 -14.72 9.43 -12.13
CA ILE A 7 -14.67 10.29 -10.95
C ILE A 7 -14.58 9.42 -9.68
N SER A 8 -15.38 8.35 -9.58
CA SER A 8 -15.37 7.44 -8.43
C SER A 8 -14.01 6.75 -8.22
N ILE A 9 -13.37 6.26 -9.28
CA ILE A 9 -12.04 5.64 -9.18
C ILE A 9 -10.99 6.68 -8.77
N GLY A 10 -11.08 7.90 -9.31
CA GLY A 10 -10.16 8.99 -8.93
C GLY A 10 -10.27 9.37 -7.46
N LEU A 11 -11.49 9.51 -6.93
CA LEU A 11 -11.73 9.76 -5.51
C LEU A 11 -11.22 8.61 -4.65
N LEU A 12 -11.43 7.35 -5.07
CA LEU A 12 -10.92 6.19 -4.36
C LEU A 12 -9.38 6.18 -4.27
N ILE A 13 -8.68 6.47 -5.37
CA ILE A 13 -7.21 6.61 -5.39
C ILE A 13 -6.75 7.70 -4.42
N SER A 14 -7.45 8.85 -4.38
CA SER A 14 -7.14 9.92 -3.43
C SER A 14 -7.33 9.50 -1.97
N ILE A 15 -8.41 8.78 -1.65
CA ILE A 15 -8.65 8.25 -0.30
C ILE A 15 -7.55 7.26 0.09
N ILE A 16 -7.18 6.34 -0.79
CA ILE A 16 -6.09 5.38 -0.58
C ILE A 16 -4.78 6.11 -0.31
N PHE A 17 -4.47 7.14 -1.10
CA PHE A 17 -3.27 7.93 -0.91
C PHE A 17 -3.23 8.62 0.46
N ILE A 18 -4.33 9.25 0.86
CA ILE A 18 -4.42 9.92 2.17
C ILE A 18 -4.28 8.89 3.29
N LEU A 19 -5.02 7.79 3.25
CA LEU A 19 -4.96 6.74 4.27
C LEU A 19 -3.57 6.14 4.39
N ASN A 20 -2.91 5.80 3.28
CA ASN A 20 -1.57 5.25 3.33
C ASN A 20 -0.54 6.28 3.80
N THR A 21 -0.64 7.52 3.32
CA THR A 21 0.29 8.60 3.72
C THR A 21 0.16 8.91 5.20
N VAL A 22 -1.07 9.06 5.71
CA VAL A 22 -1.32 9.22 7.16
C VAL A 22 -0.84 7.99 7.91
N GLY A 23 -1.14 6.79 7.42
CA GLY A 23 -0.64 5.54 8.00
C GLY A 23 0.89 5.55 8.16
N VAL A 24 1.65 5.85 7.11
CA VAL A 24 3.13 5.83 7.17
C VAL A 24 3.71 6.97 8.01
N LEU A 25 3.18 8.20 7.85
CA LEU A 25 3.78 9.39 8.46
C LEU A 25 3.38 9.58 9.93
N THR A 26 2.28 8.99 10.38
CA THR A 26 1.82 9.12 11.77
C THR A 26 2.56 8.11 12.67
N PRO A 27 3.14 8.56 13.81
CA PRO A 27 4.04 7.75 14.60
C PRO A 27 3.35 6.73 15.54
N GLN A 28 2.45 5.92 14.99
CA GLN A 28 1.56 5.03 15.75
C GLN A 28 1.48 3.64 15.11
N TRP A 29 2.60 3.14 14.61
CA TRP A 29 2.71 1.80 14.02
C TRP A 29 2.85 0.71 15.08
N ILE A 30 3.69 0.96 16.09
CA ILE A 30 3.84 0.12 17.26
C ILE A 30 3.48 0.95 18.48
N VAL A 31 2.62 0.42 19.34
CA VAL A 31 2.19 1.03 20.60
C VAL A 31 2.60 0.14 21.75
N PHE A 32 3.06 0.77 22.83
CA PHE A 32 3.54 0.08 24.03
C PHE A 32 2.53 0.21 25.16
N SER A 33 2.43 -0.80 26.02
CA SER A 33 1.56 -0.71 27.20
C SER A 33 2.08 0.20 28.31
N LYS A 34 3.38 0.53 28.29
CA LYS A 34 4.04 1.46 29.22
C LYS A 34 5.02 2.31 28.44
N GLU A 35 5.19 3.56 28.85
CA GLU A 35 6.26 4.41 28.31
C GLU A 35 7.61 3.73 28.55
N MET A 36 8.45 3.71 27.53
CA MET A 36 9.79 3.15 27.64
C MET A 36 10.63 4.09 28.49
N THR A 37 11.30 3.56 29.52
CA THR A 37 12.13 4.35 30.45
C THR A 37 13.63 4.21 30.17
N PHE A 38 13.99 3.49 29.11
CA PHE A 38 15.38 3.19 28.74
C PHE A 38 15.55 3.11 27.22
N GLY A 39 16.80 3.28 26.78
CA GLY A 39 17.20 3.16 25.38
C GLY A 39 16.71 4.31 24.49
N VAL A 40 16.77 4.08 23.18
CA VAL A 40 16.40 5.02 22.10
C VAL A 40 14.97 5.56 22.21
N LEU A 41 14.11 4.80 22.88
CA LEU A 41 12.68 5.03 22.98
C LEU A 41 12.28 5.71 24.29
N ASN A 42 13.23 6.17 25.09
CA ASN A 42 12.96 6.77 26.38
C ASN A 42 11.92 7.91 26.28
N GLY A 43 10.84 7.82 27.05
CA GLY A 43 9.72 8.76 27.04
C GLY A 43 8.73 8.61 25.88
N SER A 44 8.86 7.56 25.05
CA SER A 44 7.91 7.28 23.97
C SER A 44 6.94 6.16 24.36
N SER A 45 5.68 6.33 23.96
CA SER A 45 4.60 5.33 24.07
C SER A 45 4.32 4.63 22.74
N SER A 46 4.99 5.06 21.66
CA SER A 46 4.77 4.55 20.31
C SER A 46 5.97 4.81 19.39
N ILE A 47 6.07 4.00 18.34
CA ILE A 47 7.01 4.14 17.22
C ILE A 47 6.24 4.21 15.91
N GLY A 48 6.68 5.10 15.01
CA GLY A 48 6.25 5.19 13.62
C GLY A 48 7.35 4.85 12.64
N ILE A 49 6.98 4.49 11.42
CA ILE A 49 7.90 4.34 10.28
C ILE A 49 8.74 5.60 10.06
N VAL A 50 8.14 6.78 10.29
CA VAL A 50 8.83 8.07 10.31
C VAL A 50 8.99 8.56 11.75
N PRO A 51 10.21 9.00 12.16
CA PRO A 51 11.46 8.97 11.39
C PRO A 51 12.07 7.57 11.31
N TYR A 52 12.85 7.31 10.27
CA TYR A 52 13.65 6.09 10.16
C TYR A 52 14.78 6.11 11.20
N ARG A 53 14.76 5.16 12.14
CA ARG A 53 15.66 5.09 13.30
C ARG A 53 16.68 3.98 13.12
N THR A 54 17.90 4.32 12.70
CA THR A 54 18.98 3.35 12.40
C THR A 54 19.41 2.53 13.62
N ASP A 55 19.40 3.16 14.78
CA ASP A 55 19.64 2.56 16.10
C ASP A 55 18.58 1.51 16.45
N PHE A 56 17.31 1.76 16.17
CA PHE A 56 16.24 0.76 16.34
C PHE A 56 16.35 -0.38 15.33
N VAL A 57 16.62 -0.05 14.06
CA VAL A 57 16.75 -1.03 12.97
C VAL A 57 17.91 -2.01 13.18
N SER A 58 18.98 -1.59 13.86
CA SER A 58 20.08 -2.51 14.20
C SER A 58 19.66 -3.66 15.13
N GLN A 59 18.63 -3.45 15.96
CA GLN A 59 18.08 -4.46 16.87
C GLN A 59 16.90 -5.21 16.25
N PHE A 60 16.12 -4.51 15.42
CA PHE A 60 14.90 -4.99 14.79
C PHE A 60 14.99 -4.78 13.27
N PRO A 61 15.72 -5.64 12.53
CA PRO A 61 16.02 -5.43 11.12
C PRO A 61 14.78 -5.53 10.23
N TRP A 62 13.78 -6.34 10.60
CA TRP A 62 12.57 -6.51 9.80
C TRP A 62 11.71 -5.25 9.79
N TYR A 63 11.72 -4.49 10.88
CA TYR A 63 11.14 -3.17 10.99
C TYR A 63 11.81 -2.19 10.01
N GLY A 64 13.13 -2.28 9.84
CA GLY A 64 13.88 -1.49 8.86
C GLY A 64 13.47 -1.79 7.42
N VAL A 65 13.36 -3.08 7.08
CA VAL A 65 12.89 -3.52 5.75
C VAL A 65 11.45 -3.06 5.51
N ALA A 66 10.56 -3.27 6.48
CA ALA A 66 9.17 -2.83 6.42
C ALA A 66 9.07 -1.31 6.20
N SER A 67 9.88 -0.52 6.89
CA SER A 67 9.93 0.93 6.73
C SER A 67 10.27 1.35 5.31
N VAL A 68 11.28 0.72 4.69
CA VAL A 68 11.66 0.98 3.30
C VAL A 68 10.52 0.63 2.35
N LEU A 69 9.88 -0.53 2.52
CA LEU A 69 8.74 -0.94 1.70
C LEU A 69 7.57 0.04 1.82
N MET A 70 7.29 0.54 3.02
CA MET A 70 6.27 1.55 3.26
C MET A 70 6.60 2.90 2.59
N PHE A 71 7.86 3.33 2.58
CA PHE A 71 8.25 4.53 1.82
C PHE A 71 8.08 4.34 0.31
N ILE A 72 8.48 3.18 -0.22
CA ILE A 72 8.28 2.85 -1.65
C ILE A 72 6.78 2.84 -1.99
N SER A 73 5.93 2.38 -1.07
CA SER A 73 4.48 2.39 -1.26
C SER A 73 3.90 3.79 -1.50
N ILE A 74 4.39 4.81 -0.78
CA ILE A 74 4.02 6.21 -1.01
C ILE A 74 4.52 6.67 -2.38
N GLY A 75 5.79 6.39 -2.71
CA GLY A 75 6.36 6.76 -4.01
C GLY A 75 5.56 6.20 -5.19
N PHE A 76 5.12 4.95 -5.09
CA PHE A 76 4.26 4.32 -6.10
C PHE A 76 2.86 4.93 -6.17
N LEU A 77 2.25 5.31 -5.04
CA LEU A 77 0.98 6.03 -5.07
C LEU A 77 1.11 7.41 -5.73
N ILE A 78 2.22 8.12 -5.51
CA ILE A 78 2.49 9.39 -6.20
C ILE A 78 2.57 9.18 -7.72
N ILE A 79 3.17 8.08 -8.19
CA ILE A 79 3.24 7.73 -9.62
C ILE A 79 1.86 7.39 -10.20
N ILE A 80 0.95 6.80 -9.41
CA ILE A 80 -0.40 6.47 -9.88
C ILE A 80 -1.18 7.74 -10.28
N PHE A 81 -1.03 8.87 -9.59
CA PHE A 81 -1.76 10.10 -9.90
C PHE A 81 -1.58 10.63 -11.34
N PRO A 82 -0.35 10.90 -11.83
CA PRO A 82 -0.15 11.38 -13.20
C PRO A 82 -0.57 10.34 -14.24
N VAL A 83 -0.33 9.05 -13.98
CA VAL A 83 -0.76 7.97 -14.88
C VAL A 83 -2.29 7.94 -14.98
N TYR A 84 -2.98 8.00 -13.85
CA TYR A 84 -4.44 8.05 -13.77
C TYR A 84 -5.00 9.30 -14.42
N GLY A 85 -4.37 10.46 -14.23
CA GLY A 85 -4.73 11.72 -14.89
C GLY A 85 -4.67 11.61 -16.42
N ILE A 86 -3.57 11.06 -16.96
CA ILE A 86 -3.41 10.83 -18.41
C ILE A 86 -4.50 9.90 -18.94
N VAL A 87 -4.78 8.80 -18.24
CA VAL A 87 -5.84 7.85 -18.61
C VAL A 87 -7.19 8.56 -18.60
N SER A 88 -7.51 9.30 -17.54
CA SER A 88 -8.79 9.99 -17.38
C SER A 88 -9.04 11.02 -18.49
N VAL A 89 -8.03 11.84 -18.82
CA VAL A 89 -8.12 12.85 -19.89
C VAL A 89 -8.31 12.19 -21.25
N LYS A 90 -7.60 11.10 -21.54
CA LYS A 90 -7.75 10.36 -22.81
C LYS A 90 -9.13 9.73 -22.93
N ILE A 91 -9.66 9.17 -21.84
CA ILE A 91 -11.02 8.60 -21.82
C ILE A 91 -12.07 9.67 -22.09
N TYR A 92 -11.90 10.84 -21.49
CA TYR A 92 -12.81 11.97 -21.66
C TYR A 92 -12.81 12.51 -23.10
N LYS A 93 -11.63 12.66 -23.72
CA LYS A 93 -11.51 13.27 -25.06
C LYS A 93 -11.87 12.33 -26.21
N SER A 94 -11.54 11.05 -26.13
CA SER A 94 -11.58 10.15 -27.29
C SER A 94 -12.33 8.85 -27.03
N GLY A 95 -13.07 8.77 -25.91
CA GLY A 95 -13.65 7.52 -25.46
C GLY A 95 -12.56 6.54 -25.00
N PHE A 96 -12.83 5.24 -25.03
CA PHE A 96 -11.93 4.22 -24.47
C PHE A 96 -11.12 3.49 -25.58
N PRO A 97 -9.99 4.04 -26.06
CA PRO A 97 -9.17 3.35 -27.06
C PRO A 97 -8.46 2.14 -26.44
N ILE A 98 -8.21 1.12 -27.26
CA ILE A 98 -7.50 -0.12 -26.89
C ILE A 98 -6.10 0.19 -26.31
N SER A 99 -5.47 1.29 -26.75
CA SER A 99 -4.17 1.74 -26.26
C SER A 99 -4.13 2.07 -24.77
N LEU A 100 -5.29 2.38 -24.15
CA LEU A 100 -5.38 2.65 -22.71
C LEU A 100 -5.32 1.40 -21.84
N GLN A 101 -5.57 0.21 -22.41
CA GLN A 101 -5.46 -1.04 -21.66
C GLN A 101 -4.07 -1.21 -21.04
N LYS A 102 -3.02 -0.81 -21.76
CA LYS A 102 -1.65 -0.84 -21.24
C LYS A 102 -1.49 0.00 -19.97
N TRP A 103 -2.06 1.21 -19.97
CA TRP A 103 -1.98 2.12 -18.83
C TRP A 103 -2.78 1.64 -17.62
N ILE A 104 -3.97 1.07 -17.85
CA ILE A 104 -4.79 0.47 -16.79
C ILE A 104 -4.07 -0.75 -16.18
N ASN A 105 -3.41 -1.56 -17.01
CA ASN A 105 -2.60 -2.68 -16.53
C ASN A 105 -1.40 -2.21 -15.70
N ILE A 106 -0.75 -1.11 -16.08
CA ILE A 106 0.33 -0.49 -15.29
C ILE A 106 -0.20 -0.03 -13.93
N ILE A 107 -1.33 0.69 -13.88
CA ILE A 107 -1.94 1.13 -12.62
C ILE A 107 -2.20 -0.10 -11.73
N ALA A 108 -2.83 -1.14 -12.26
CA ALA A 108 -3.14 -2.34 -11.50
C ALA A 108 -1.89 -3.09 -11.01
N ALA A 109 -0.82 -3.16 -11.82
CA ALA A 109 0.44 -3.78 -11.42
C ALA A 109 1.10 -3.00 -10.27
N ILE A 110 1.12 -1.67 -10.34
CA ILE A 110 1.64 -0.82 -9.25
C ILE A 110 0.77 -0.96 -8.01
N SER A 111 -0.56 -0.96 -8.15
CA SER A 111 -1.50 -1.21 -7.04
C SER A 111 -1.27 -2.56 -6.37
N LEU A 112 -1.02 -3.62 -7.15
CA LEU A 112 -0.71 -4.95 -6.61
C LEU A 112 0.63 -4.95 -5.85
N LEU A 113 1.65 -4.27 -6.37
CA LEU A 113 2.93 -4.13 -5.67
C LEU A 113 2.78 -3.39 -4.34
N ILE A 114 2.04 -2.27 -4.33
CA ILE A 114 1.73 -1.52 -3.10
C ILE A 114 1.00 -2.44 -2.09
N PHE A 115 -0.02 -3.18 -2.55
CA PHE A 115 -0.74 -4.14 -1.73
C PHE A 115 0.22 -5.14 -1.08
N CYS A 116 1.08 -5.79 -1.89
CA CYS A 116 2.05 -6.75 -1.38
C CYS A 116 3.04 -6.12 -0.39
N PHE A 117 3.55 -4.92 -0.68
CA PHE A 117 4.47 -4.22 0.21
C PHE A 117 3.85 -3.93 1.58
N ILE A 118 2.61 -3.46 1.63
CA ILE A 118 1.92 -3.19 2.91
C ILE A 118 1.74 -4.48 3.71
N PHE A 119 1.28 -5.56 3.09
CA PHE A 119 1.10 -6.84 3.78
C PHE A 119 2.42 -7.43 4.27
N ILE A 120 3.47 -7.41 3.44
CA ILE A 120 4.81 -7.86 3.82
C ILE A 120 5.31 -7.03 5.00
N SER A 121 5.19 -5.69 4.96
CA SER A 121 5.59 -4.81 6.06
C SER A 121 4.91 -5.16 7.38
N VAL A 122 3.60 -5.44 7.37
CA VAL A 122 2.86 -5.84 8.57
C VAL A 122 3.34 -7.18 9.10
N ILE A 123 3.60 -8.17 8.24
CA ILE A 123 4.15 -9.47 8.63
C ILE A 123 5.55 -9.32 9.24
N LEU A 124 6.41 -8.54 8.60
CA LEU A 124 7.78 -8.27 9.05
C LEU A 124 7.81 -7.58 10.41
N ILE A 125 7.00 -6.54 10.60
CA ILE A 125 6.85 -5.87 11.90
C ILE A 125 6.23 -6.83 12.92
N GLY A 126 5.29 -7.68 12.52
CA GLY A 126 4.72 -8.74 13.37
C GLY A 126 5.78 -9.68 13.93
N SER A 127 6.77 -10.08 13.11
CA SER A 127 7.91 -10.89 13.56
C SER A 127 8.75 -10.17 14.61
N ASP A 128 9.07 -8.89 14.38
CA ASP A 128 9.84 -8.10 15.35
C ASP A 128 9.04 -7.81 16.63
N LEU A 129 7.72 -7.64 16.55
CA LEU A 129 6.85 -7.51 17.71
C LEU A 129 6.89 -8.75 18.60
N GLN A 130 6.91 -9.95 18.01
CA GLN A 130 7.05 -11.19 18.79
C GLN A 130 8.37 -11.20 19.55
N MET A 131 9.47 -10.81 18.91
CA MET A 131 10.78 -10.70 19.54
C MET A 131 10.80 -9.62 20.64
N MET A 132 10.25 -8.43 20.40
CA MET A 132 10.15 -7.36 21.41
C MET A 132 9.38 -7.80 22.65
N ASN A 133 8.22 -8.45 22.46
CA ASN A 133 7.40 -8.93 23.58
C ASN A 133 8.12 -10.01 24.43
N GLN A 134 9.05 -10.77 23.84
CA GLN A 134 9.87 -11.74 24.57
C GLN A 134 11.04 -11.09 25.31
N LEU A 135 11.69 -10.10 24.71
CA LEU A 135 12.91 -9.48 25.25
C LEU A 135 12.64 -8.34 26.26
N LEU A 136 11.52 -7.65 26.14
CA LEU A 136 11.25 -6.37 26.84
C LEU A 136 10.09 -6.49 27.84
N THR A 137 9.98 -7.62 28.54
CA THR A 137 8.99 -7.81 29.61
C THR A 137 9.23 -6.83 30.77
N PRO A 138 8.19 -6.23 31.39
CA PRO A 138 6.76 -6.52 31.23
C PRO A 138 6.02 -5.62 30.22
N THR A 139 6.74 -4.89 29.35
CA THR A 139 6.12 -4.02 28.35
C THR A 139 5.57 -4.87 27.20
N SER A 140 4.29 -4.69 26.87
CA SER A 140 3.68 -5.34 25.71
C SER A 140 3.65 -4.40 24.52
N PHE A 141 4.01 -4.93 23.35
CA PHE A 141 4.11 -4.24 22.07
C PHE A 141 3.00 -4.75 21.14
N ARG A 142 2.23 -3.84 20.57
CA ARG A 142 1.11 -4.16 19.67
C ARG A 142 1.10 -3.24 18.45
N LEU A 143 0.48 -3.68 17.36
CA LEU A 143 0.24 -2.83 16.20
C LEU A 143 -0.73 -1.70 16.58
N GLY A 144 -0.33 -0.47 16.29
CA GLY A 144 -1.16 0.72 16.46
C GLY A 144 -2.05 1.00 15.25
N TYR A 145 -2.85 2.05 15.34
CA TYR A 145 -3.84 2.38 14.32
C TYR A 145 -3.22 2.75 12.98
N SER A 146 -2.01 3.31 12.95
CA SER A 146 -1.32 3.67 11.70
C SER A 146 -1.11 2.45 10.80
N ALA A 147 -0.74 1.30 11.38
CA ALA A 147 -0.59 0.05 10.64
C ALA A 147 -1.93 -0.37 10.02
N TRP A 148 -3.02 -0.27 10.78
CA TRP A 148 -4.37 -0.61 10.32
C TRP A 148 -4.91 0.38 9.27
N LEU A 149 -4.52 1.65 9.31
CA LEU A 149 -4.83 2.62 8.25
C LEU A 149 -4.14 2.22 6.94
N SER A 150 -2.85 1.83 6.99
CA SER A 150 -2.15 1.31 5.81
C SER A 150 -2.78 0.02 5.30
N VAL A 151 -3.13 -0.95 6.16
CA VAL A 151 -3.85 -2.17 5.74
C VAL A 151 -5.19 -1.84 5.09
N SER A 152 -5.95 -0.91 5.66
CA SER A 152 -7.22 -0.45 5.09
C SER A 152 -7.03 0.16 3.70
N SER A 153 -5.97 0.96 3.52
CA SER A 153 -5.60 1.50 2.21
C SER A 153 -5.25 0.40 1.20
N ALA A 154 -4.59 -0.67 1.65
CA ALA A 154 -4.26 -1.82 0.81
C ALA A 154 -5.53 -2.55 0.35
N VAL A 155 -6.46 -2.82 1.25
CA VAL A 155 -7.76 -3.47 0.91
C VAL A 155 -8.53 -2.64 -0.13
N LEU A 156 -8.51 -1.31 0.00
CA LEU A 156 -9.16 -0.40 -0.95
C LEU A 156 -8.48 -0.36 -2.33
N LEU A 157 -7.26 -0.87 -2.50
CA LEU A 157 -6.65 -1.02 -3.82
C LEU A 157 -7.30 -2.14 -4.65
N ILE A 158 -8.01 -3.09 -4.03
CA ILE A 158 -8.63 -4.22 -4.73
C ILE A 158 -9.58 -3.75 -5.84
N PRO A 159 -10.58 -2.87 -5.58
CA PRO A 159 -11.43 -2.31 -6.64
C PRO A 159 -10.68 -1.61 -7.77
N VAL A 160 -9.54 -0.97 -7.49
CA VAL A 160 -8.72 -0.28 -8.51
C VAL A 160 -8.09 -1.27 -9.49
N MET A 161 -7.81 -2.51 -9.04
CA MET A 161 -7.23 -3.56 -9.87
C MET A 161 -8.26 -4.29 -10.75
N ILE A 162 -9.55 -4.32 -10.37
CA ILE A 162 -10.61 -5.07 -11.07
C ILE A 162 -10.68 -4.78 -12.57
N PRO A 163 -10.63 -3.51 -13.05
CA PRO A 163 -10.70 -3.22 -14.49
C PRO A 163 -9.58 -3.91 -15.29
N SER A 164 -8.35 -3.95 -14.77
CA SER A 164 -7.20 -4.60 -15.42
C SER A 164 -7.42 -6.11 -15.57
N PHE A 165 -7.89 -6.77 -14.51
CA PHE A 165 -8.21 -8.19 -14.55
C PHE A 165 -9.32 -8.49 -15.56
N TYR A 166 -10.37 -7.65 -15.59
CA TYR A 166 -11.46 -7.79 -16.56
C TYR A 166 -10.97 -7.68 -18.02
N PHE A 167 -10.15 -6.67 -18.34
CA PHE A 167 -9.62 -6.49 -19.69
C PHE A 167 -8.65 -7.61 -20.10
N SER A 168 -7.81 -8.05 -19.17
CA SER A 168 -6.88 -9.16 -19.40
C SER A 168 -7.63 -10.48 -19.66
N TYR A 169 -8.66 -10.77 -18.86
CA TYR A 169 -9.53 -11.93 -19.08
C TYR A 169 -10.25 -11.90 -20.42
N LYS A 170 -10.83 -10.75 -20.80
CA LYS A 170 -11.49 -10.57 -22.10
C LYS A 170 -10.53 -10.82 -23.28
N LYS A 171 -9.27 -10.36 -23.16
CA LYS A 171 -8.24 -10.58 -24.17
C LYS A 171 -7.91 -12.07 -24.31
N ILE A 172 -7.68 -12.79 -23.21
CA ILE A 172 -7.40 -14.23 -23.21
C ILE A 172 -8.54 -15.02 -23.86
N ARG A 173 -9.80 -14.70 -23.51
CA ARG A 173 -10.98 -15.37 -24.09
C ARG A 173 -11.08 -15.16 -25.61
N HIS A 174 -10.69 -13.99 -26.12
CA HIS A 174 -10.67 -13.73 -27.56
C HIS A 174 -9.59 -14.56 -28.28
N PHE A 175 -8.42 -14.75 -27.66
CA PHE A 175 -7.36 -15.62 -28.19
C PHE A 175 -7.76 -17.10 -28.18
N GLN A 176 -8.40 -17.56 -27.11
CA GLN A 176 -8.88 -18.95 -27.02
C GLN A 176 -9.93 -19.29 -28.09
N LYS A 177 -10.86 -18.36 -28.36
CA LYS A 177 -11.82 -18.54 -29.46
C LYS A 177 -11.11 -18.66 -30.81
N PHE A 178 -10.20 -17.74 -31.11
CA PHE A 178 -9.45 -17.76 -32.36
C PHE A 178 -8.63 -19.06 -32.56
N ASN A 179 -8.05 -19.61 -31.49
CA ASN A 179 -7.32 -20.88 -31.57
C ASN A 179 -8.21 -22.12 -31.69
N ASN A 180 -9.47 -22.06 -31.22
CA ASN A 180 -10.41 -23.17 -31.36
C ASN A 180 -11.11 -23.17 -32.73
N ASP A 181 -11.10 -22.04 -33.43
CA ASP A 181 -11.64 -21.89 -34.78
C ASP A 181 -10.63 -22.30 -35.88
N LEU A 182 -9.40 -22.68 -35.50
CA LEU A 182 -8.31 -23.18 -36.36
C LEU A 182 -8.16 -24.71 -36.21
#